data_AF-A0A1X1YEL7-F1
#
_entry.id   AF-A0A1X1YEL7-F1
#
_cell.length_a   1.000
_cell.length_b   1.000
_cell.length_c   1.000
_cell.angle_alpha   90.00
_cell.angle_beta   90.00
_cell.angle_gamma   90.00
#
_symmetry.space_group_name_H-M   'P 1'
#
loop_
_entity.id
_entity.type
_entity.pdbx_description
1 polymer ?
#
loop_
_entity_poly.entity_id
_entity_poly.type
_entity_poly.pdbx_seq_one_letter_code
_entity_poly.pdbx_strand_id
1 'polypeptide(L)'
;MSAKTIGSLLAVPLMVAGVTAGPAGATHAMHPDFALTSEALVMIPAMNQYWLDLSKDRYLIPNGFPEDGTATFLQVPQTYDLNASLRGATEILVAAIQNRWDAGTFDAEDPLYVFGYSQASVVAGQAQLQLAEYGIPTEALHFVLVGNSAAEGGFLTGFMETLLSWVPEPWRDDVADLAAEIFRMLRVDEAMGQLTPNDLYPTDVYALTSDGWSNWAGGANMFGMFSDHLAYLGLSPEEVAGATLNPDIGSDLTRYFMIDTWDVNMFQALMNSAQMIMGGLLELL
;
A
#
# COMPACT_ATOMS: atom_id res chain seq x y z
N MET A 1 -13.34 -38.57 27.04
CA MET A 1 -12.03 -38.53 26.37
C MET A 1 -11.99 -37.26 25.53
N SER A 2 -11.09 -36.34 25.89
CA SER A 2 -10.98 -34.99 25.32
C SER A 2 -10.28 -35.05 23.96
N ALA A 3 -10.92 -34.50 22.93
CA ALA A 3 -10.31 -34.26 21.63
C ALA A 3 -9.37 -33.05 21.77
N LYS A 4 -8.08 -33.27 21.52
CA LYS A 4 -7.08 -32.22 21.42
C LYS A 4 -7.24 -31.55 20.06
N THR A 5 -7.71 -30.32 20.05
CA THR A 5 -7.69 -29.44 18.87
C THR A 5 -6.25 -29.00 18.63
N ILE A 6 -5.63 -29.52 17.57
CA ILE A 6 -4.37 -29.00 17.03
C ILE A 6 -4.77 -27.81 16.15
N GLY A 7 -4.81 -26.61 16.75
CA GLY A 7 -4.96 -25.35 16.02
C GLY A 7 -3.63 -25.00 15.36
N SER A 8 -3.56 -25.14 14.05
CA SER A 8 -2.42 -24.68 13.24
C SER A 8 -2.46 -23.17 13.09
N LEU A 9 -1.36 -22.55 13.54
CA LEU A 9 -0.95 -21.16 13.33
C LEU A 9 -1.21 -20.68 11.89
N LEU A 10 -2.12 -19.73 11.72
CA LEU A 10 -1.99 -18.69 10.70
C LEU A 10 -1.70 -17.39 11.46
N ALA A 11 -0.44 -17.23 11.86
CA ALA A 11 0.03 -15.99 12.44
C ALA A 11 0.19 -14.98 11.31
N VAL A 12 -0.87 -14.19 11.07
CA VAL A 12 -0.70 -12.85 10.51
C VAL A 12 0.26 -12.14 11.46
N PRO A 13 1.42 -11.62 11.03
CA PRO A 13 2.18 -10.71 11.86
C PRO A 13 1.38 -9.41 11.92
N LEU A 14 0.44 -9.38 12.87
CA LEU A 14 -0.03 -8.16 13.48
C LEU A 14 1.22 -7.50 14.06
N MET A 15 1.73 -6.48 13.37
CA MET A 15 2.65 -5.52 13.95
C MET A 15 1.89 -4.83 15.08
N VAL A 16 2.00 -5.36 16.29
CA VAL A 16 1.59 -4.68 17.52
C VAL A 16 2.60 -3.56 17.76
N ALA A 17 2.45 -2.46 17.01
CA ALA A 17 2.90 -1.17 17.51
C ALA A 17 1.94 -0.80 18.64
N GLY A 18 2.46 -0.63 19.85
CA GLY A 18 1.65 -0.29 21.02
C GLY A 18 0.87 1.00 20.77
N VAL A 19 -0.44 0.87 20.51
CA VAL A 19 -1.36 2.00 20.40
C VAL A 19 -1.61 2.50 21.83
N THR A 20 -0.89 3.53 22.25
CA THR A 20 -1.43 4.40 23.29
C THR A 20 -2.58 5.18 22.65
N ALA A 21 -3.81 4.72 22.87
CA ALA A 21 -5.02 5.44 22.51
C ALA A 21 -5.10 6.73 23.35
N GLY A 22 -4.46 7.79 22.88
CA GLY A 22 -4.79 9.15 23.26
C GLY A 22 -5.92 9.67 22.35
N PRO A 23 -6.81 10.54 22.82
CA PRO A 23 -7.85 11.11 21.97
C PRO A 23 -7.19 11.89 20.83
N ALA A 24 -7.40 11.43 19.59
CA ALA A 24 -6.94 12.12 18.39
C ALA A 24 -7.74 13.42 18.23
N GLY A 25 -7.14 14.53 18.64
CA GLY A 25 -7.57 15.83 18.14
C GLY A 25 -7.16 15.92 16.68
N ALA A 26 -8.13 16.14 15.78
CA ALA A 26 -7.85 16.53 14.41
C ALA A 26 -7.10 17.88 14.44
N THR A 27 -5.77 17.84 14.41
CA THR A 27 -4.96 19.05 14.26
C THR A 27 -5.21 19.58 12.87
N HIS A 28 -5.89 20.73 12.82
CA HIS A 28 -6.11 21.49 11.61
C HIS A 28 -4.75 21.78 10.94
N ALA A 29 -4.58 21.35 9.70
CA ALA A 29 -3.50 21.83 8.86
C ALA A 29 -3.70 23.35 8.70
N MET A 30 -2.81 24.13 9.30
CA MET A 30 -2.79 25.58 9.18
C MET A 30 -1.66 25.89 8.19
N HIS A 31 -1.98 26.32 6.96
CA HIS A 31 -0.97 26.83 6.03
C HIS A 31 -1.46 28.13 5.36
N PRO A 32 -0.72 29.24 5.52
CA PRO A 32 -0.98 30.52 4.86
C PRO A 32 -0.35 30.57 3.45
N ASP A 33 -1.08 31.25 2.56
CA ASP A 33 -0.71 31.80 1.24
C ASP A 33 -0.16 30.86 0.15
N PHE A 34 -1.01 30.62 -0.86
CA PHE A 34 -0.76 29.83 -2.07
C PHE A 34 0.25 30.49 -3.03
N ALA A 35 1.47 29.96 -3.03
CA ALA A 35 2.15 29.66 -4.28
C ALA A 35 1.97 28.15 -4.48
N LEU A 36 1.49 27.71 -5.65
CA LEU A 36 1.38 26.28 -5.97
C LEU A 36 2.78 25.65 -5.88
N THR A 37 3.04 24.96 -4.78
CA THR A 37 4.20 24.08 -4.59
C THR A 37 3.65 22.67 -4.61
N SER A 38 4.16 21.80 -5.48
CA SER A 38 3.66 20.44 -5.62
C SER A 38 3.58 19.72 -4.27
N GLU A 39 2.42 19.14 -3.99
CA GLU A 39 2.14 18.44 -2.74
C GLU A 39 2.12 16.92 -2.92
N ALA A 40 2.47 16.20 -1.85
CA ALA A 40 2.26 14.76 -1.75
C ALA A 40 1.57 14.37 -0.44
N LEU A 41 0.59 13.47 -0.53
CA LEU A 41 0.00 12.76 0.60
C LEU A 41 0.67 11.40 0.77
N VAL A 42 1.31 11.18 1.92
CA VAL A 42 2.05 9.95 2.21
C VAL A 42 1.36 9.16 3.31
N MET A 43 0.96 7.93 2.98
CA MET A 43 0.35 6.98 3.90
C MET A 43 1.31 5.82 4.17
N ILE A 44 1.91 5.82 5.36
CA ILE A 44 2.87 4.82 5.81
C ILE A 44 2.52 4.29 7.21
N PRO A 45 3.01 3.09 7.61
CA PRO A 45 2.59 2.42 8.85
C PRO A 45 2.83 3.20 10.16
N ALA A 46 3.75 4.17 10.18
CA ALA A 46 4.04 5.00 11.33
C ALA A 46 4.37 6.43 10.90
N MET A 47 3.92 7.42 11.68
CA MET A 47 4.31 8.83 11.47
C MET A 47 5.77 9.02 11.89
N ASN A 48 6.67 8.85 10.93
CA ASN A 48 8.11 8.95 11.13
C ASN A 48 8.70 9.81 10.01
N GLN A 49 9.25 10.98 10.36
CA GLN A 49 9.78 11.94 9.39
C GLN A 49 10.82 11.32 8.45
N TYR A 50 11.69 10.47 8.99
CA TYR A 50 12.68 9.78 8.18
C TYR A 50 12.04 8.84 7.14
N TRP A 51 10.90 8.21 7.45
CA TRP A 51 10.18 7.39 6.47
C TRP A 51 9.44 8.25 5.43
N LEU A 52 8.97 9.43 5.81
CA LEU A 52 8.41 10.40 4.88
C LEU A 52 9.46 10.82 3.86
N ASP A 53 10.64 11.19 4.35
CA ASP A 53 11.77 11.61 3.53
C ASP A 53 12.20 10.47 2.60
N LEU A 54 12.28 9.23 3.10
CA LEU A 54 12.56 8.07 2.25
C LEU A 54 11.47 7.80 1.21
N SER A 55 10.18 7.89 1.57
CA SER A 55 9.12 7.73 0.57
C SER A 55 9.24 8.76 -0.55
N LYS A 56 9.62 10.00 -0.20
CA LYS A 56 9.85 11.08 -1.14
C LYS A 56 11.07 10.81 -2.03
N ASP A 57 12.22 10.60 -1.41
CA ASP A 57 13.50 10.45 -2.11
C ASP A 57 13.55 9.21 -3.00
N ARG A 58 12.88 8.12 -2.58
CA ARG A 58 13.01 6.83 -3.25
C ARG A 58 11.93 6.55 -4.26
N TYR A 59 10.74 7.12 -4.08
CA TYR A 59 9.60 6.77 -4.89
C TYR A 59 8.90 7.99 -5.47
N LEU A 60 8.69 9.08 -4.73
CA LEU A 60 8.02 10.25 -5.31
C LEU A 60 8.90 10.97 -6.33
N ILE A 61 10.12 11.37 -5.96
CA ILE A 61 11.02 12.12 -6.84
C ILE A 61 11.34 11.35 -8.12
N PRO A 62 11.68 10.04 -8.07
CA PRO A 62 11.93 9.26 -9.29
C PRO A 62 10.71 9.14 -10.22
N ASN A 63 9.49 9.32 -9.71
CA ASN A 63 8.27 9.32 -10.52
C ASN A 63 7.80 10.73 -10.93
N GLY A 64 8.63 11.76 -10.76
CA GLY A 64 8.39 13.11 -11.27
C GLY A 64 7.93 14.13 -10.23
N PHE A 65 7.81 13.75 -8.97
CA PHE A 65 7.54 14.70 -7.89
C PHE A 65 8.72 15.68 -7.75
N PRO A 66 8.49 17.00 -7.64
CA PRO A 66 9.59 17.95 -7.52
C PRO A 66 10.43 17.76 -6.26
N GLU A 67 11.75 17.97 -6.38
CA GLU A 67 12.68 17.88 -5.24
C GLU A 67 12.33 18.88 -4.13
N ASP A 68 11.83 20.06 -4.49
CA ASP A 68 11.35 21.10 -3.58
C ASP A 68 9.87 20.95 -3.18
N GLY A 69 9.17 19.93 -3.70
CA GLY A 69 7.79 19.62 -3.36
C GLY A 69 7.61 19.22 -1.89
N THR A 70 6.43 19.46 -1.34
CA THR A 70 6.13 19.18 0.08
C THR A 70 5.42 17.84 0.25
N ALA A 71 6.09 16.88 0.88
CA ALA A 71 5.46 15.62 1.30
C ALA A 71 4.87 15.76 2.71
N THR A 72 3.62 15.34 2.90
CA THR A 72 2.92 15.41 4.18
C THR A 72 2.31 14.07 4.53
N PHE A 73 2.28 13.74 5.82
CA PHE A 73 1.60 12.54 6.28
C PHE A 73 0.08 12.66 6.11
N LEU A 74 -0.53 11.59 5.63
CA LEU A 74 -1.94 11.34 5.86
C LEU A 74 -2.07 10.13 6.78
N GLN A 75 -2.46 10.39 8.03
CA GLN A 75 -2.70 9.32 8.98
C GLN A 75 -4.04 8.66 8.70
N VAL A 76 -4.01 7.38 8.36
CA VAL A 76 -5.20 6.55 8.23
C VAL A 76 -5.25 5.54 9.38
N PRO A 77 -6.44 5.27 9.97
CA PRO A 77 -6.57 4.26 11.02
C PRO A 77 -6.09 2.90 10.53
N GLN A 78 -5.31 2.20 11.36
CA GLN A 78 -4.94 0.80 11.18
C GLN A 78 -5.58 0.01 12.33
N THR A 79 -6.64 -0.75 12.05
CA THR A 79 -7.35 -1.53 13.09
C THR A 79 -7.19 -3.03 12.85
N TYR A 80 -7.52 -3.86 13.86
CA TYR A 80 -7.53 -5.32 13.72
C TYR A 80 -8.63 -5.81 12.76
N ASP A 81 -9.62 -4.97 12.46
CA ASP A 81 -10.65 -5.21 11.45
C ASP A 81 -10.16 -4.57 10.14
N LEU A 82 -9.60 -5.40 9.24
CA LEU A 82 -9.01 -4.93 8.00
C LEU A 82 -10.06 -4.24 7.12
N ASN A 83 -11.29 -4.75 7.06
CA ASN A 83 -12.37 -4.13 6.31
C ASN A 83 -12.72 -2.73 6.84
N ALA A 84 -12.91 -2.59 8.17
CA ALA A 84 -13.18 -1.28 8.77
C ALA A 84 -11.99 -0.32 8.63
N SER A 85 -10.77 -0.85 8.69
CA SER A 85 -9.52 -0.12 8.45
C SER A 85 -9.48 0.43 7.02
N LEU A 86 -9.72 -0.41 6.02
CA LEU A 86 -9.68 -0.03 4.61
C LEU A 86 -10.78 0.96 4.24
N ARG A 87 -12.02 0.74 4.68
CA ARG A 87 -13.13 1.67 4.37
C ARG A 87 -12.92 3.04 5.00
N GLY A 88 -12.62 3.09 6.30
CA GLY A 88 -12.37 4.34 7.00
C GLY A 88 -11.15 5.08 6.44
N ALA A 89 -10.08 4.35 6.10
CA ALA A 89 -8.89 4.92 5.46
C ALA A 89 -9.21 5.50 4.08
N THR A 90 -10.02 4.79 3.28
CA THR A 90 -10.43 5.23 1.94
C THR A 90 -11.28 6.50 2.02
N GLU A 91 -12.27 6.54 2.93
CA GLU A 91 -13.09 7.73 3.17
C GLU A 91 -12.24 8.94 3.59
N ILE A 92 -11.24 8.73 4.45
CA ILE A 92 -10.31 9.80 4.88
C ILE A 92 -9.47 10.30 3.71
N LEU A 93 -8.90 9.40 2.89
CA LEU A 93 -8.10 9.79 1.72
C LEU A 93 -8.94 10.55 0.68
N VAL A 94 -10.11 10.02 0.34
CA VAL A 94 -11.03 10.64 -0.61
C VAL A 94 -11.42 12.04 -0.13
N ALA A 95 -11.83 12.18 1.13
CA ALA A 95 -12.18 13.49 1.69
C ALA A 95 -10.99 14.45 1.72
N ALA A 96 -9.78 13.97 2.04
CA ALA A 96 -8.58 14.80 2.06
C ALA A 96 -8.21 15.36 0.68
N ILE A 97 -8.43 14.57 -0.39
CA ILE A 97 -8.18 14.98 -1.77
C ILE A 97 -9.31 15.90 -2.27
N GLN A 98 -10.57 15.56 -2.03
CA GLN A 98 -11.72 16.39 -2.43
C GLN A 98 -11.65 17.78 -1.81
N ASN A 99 -11.35 17.89 -0.51
CA ASN A 99 -11.21 19.19 0.14
C ASN A 99 -10.09 20.05 -0.47
N ARG A 100 -8.98 19.42 -0.89
CA ARG A 100 -7.85 20.07 -1.55
C ARG A 100 -8.19 20.52 -2.97
N TRP A 101 -8.93 19.69 -3.70
CA TRP A 101 -9.41 19.98 -5.04
C TRP A 101 -10.39 21.16 -5.02
N ASP A 102 -11.39 21.11 -4.14
CA ASP A 102 -12.39 22.17 -4.00
C ASP A 102 -11.78 23.50 -3.54
N ALA A 103 -10.67 23.45 -2.80
CA ALA A 103 -9.89 24.61 -2.39
C ALA A 103 -8.94 25.14 -3.48
N GLY A 104 -8.78 24.42 -4.61
CA GLY A 104 -7.90 24.82 -5.70
C GLY A 104 -6.40 24.71 -5.36
N THR A 105 -6.03 23.74 -4.51
CA THR A 105 -4.65 23.58 -4.03
C THR A 105 -3.74 22.81 -4.99
N PHE A 106 -4.32 22.12 -5.97
CA PHE A 106 -3.64 21.37 -7.03
C PHE A 106 -4.53 21.34 -8.27
N ASP A 107 -3.94 21.05 -9.43
CA ASP A 107 -4.66 20.91 -10.71
C ASP A 107 -3.93 19.96 -11.67
N ALA A 108 -4.32 19.95 -12.96
CA ALA A 108 -3.70 19.09 -13.97
C ALA A 108 -2.28 19.53 -14.38
N GLU A 109 -1.88 20.77 -14.10
CA GLU A 109 -0.55 21.30 -14.38
C GLU A 109 0.37 21.15 -13.16
N ASP A 110 -0.19 21.15 -11.95
CA ASP A 110 0.46 20.83 -10.68
C ASP A 110 -0.29 19.70 -9.93
N PRO A 111 -0.09 18.43 -10.31
CA PRO A 111 -0.84 17.31 -9.76
C PRO A 111 -0.49 17.02 -8.30
N LEU A 112 -1.49 16.56 -7.54
CA LEU A 112 -1.28 16.02 -6.20
C LEU A 112 -0.77 14.58 -6.27
N TYR A 113 0.38 14.33 -5.66
CA TYR A 113 0.92 12.97 -5.54
C TYR A 113 0.33 12.24 -4.33
N VAL A 114 0.09 10.94 -4.47
CA VAL A 114 -0.43 10.08 -3.40
C VAL A 114 0.46 8.85 -3.27
N PHE A 115 1.19 8.75 -2.17
CA PHE A 115 2.03 7.60 -1.84
C PHE A 115 1.31 6.65 -0.87
N GLY A 116 1.25 5.36 -1.23
CA GLY A 116 0.70 4.31 -0.38
C GLY A 116 1.67 3.15 -0.20
N TYR A 117 1.87 2.71 1.05
CA TYR A 117 2.69 1.54 1.40
C TYR A 117 1.83 0.38 1.93
N SER A 118 2.02 -0.83 1.41
CA SER A 118 1.37 -2.06 1.89
C SER A 118 -0.16 -1.92 1.91
N GLN A 119 -0.83 -2.03 3.05
CA GLN A 119 -2.28 -1.82 3.14
C GLN A 119 -2.72 -0.45 2.59
N ALA A 120 -1.92 0.60 2.77
CA ALA A 120 -2.28 1.93 2.31
C ALA A 120 -2.25 2.07 0.79
N SER A 121 -1.53 1.22 0.07
CA SER A 121 -1.63 1.21 -1.40
C SER A 121 -2.93 0.59 -1.89
N VAL A 122 -3.50 -0.37 -1.15
CA VAL A 122 -4.84 -0.90 -1.43
C VAL A 122 -5.88 0.19 -1.24
N VAL A 123 -5.80 0.94 -0.13
CA VAL A 123 -6.65 2.12 0.14
C VAL A 123 -6.54 3.14 -1.00
N ALA A 124 -5.31 3.47 -1.43
CA ALA A 124 -5.07 4.40 -2.51
C ALA A 124 -5.72 3.93 -3.82
N GLY A 125 -5.58 2.64 -4.17
CA GLY A 125 -6.24 2.06 -5.34
C GLY A 125 -7.77 2.10 -5.26
N GLN A 126 -8.34 1.82 -4.09
CA GLN A 126 -9.80 1.89 -3.87
C GLN A 126 -10.34 3.32 -3.96
N ALA A 127 -9.56 4.32 -3.55
CA ALA A 127 -9.95 5.72 -3.62
C ALA A 127 -10.07 6.23 -5.06
N GLN A 128 -9.29 5.67 -6.01
CA GLN A 128 -9.29 6.13 -7.41
C GLN A 128 -10.69 6.15 -8.03
N LEU A 129 -11.48 5.08 -7.86
CA LEU A 129 -12.83 5.04 -8.44
C LEU A 129 -13.72 6.17 -7.90
N GLN A 130 -13.70 6.41 -6.59
CA GLN A 130 -14.50 7.46 -5.96
C GLN A 130 -14.05 8.87 -6.37
N LEU A 131 -12.75 9.07 -6.58
CA LEU A 131 -12.19 10.35 -7.04
C LEU A 131 -12.55 10.63 -8.51
N ALA A 132 -12.54 9.59 -9.34
CA ALA A 132 -12.96 9.69 -10.74
C ALA A 132 -14.47 9.96 -10.85
N GLU A 133 -15.29 9.28 -10.05
CA GLU A 133 -16.73 9.54 -9.96
C GLU A 133 -17.05 10.94 -9.42
N TYR A 134 -16.22 11.47 -8.52
CA TYR A 134 -16.32 12.86 -8.06
C TYR A 134 -16.00 13.87 -9.16
N GLY A 135 -15.24 13.46 -10.19
CA GLY A 135 -14.91 14.27 -11.36
C GLY A 135 -13.54 14.94 -11.29
N ILE A 136 -12.60 14.42 -10.47
CA ILE A 136 -11.22 14.90 -10.50
C ILE A 136 -10.55 14.40 -11.79
N PRO A 137 -10.00 15.29 -12.64
CA PRO A 137 -9.35 14.91 -13.90
C PRO A 137 -8.20 13.94 -13.68
N THR A 138 -8.01 13.01 -14.62
CA THR A 138 -6.95 12.00 -14.62
C THR A 138 -5.56 12.62 -14.40
N GLU A 139 -5.29 13.78 -15.00
CA GLU A 139 -3.98 14.44 -14.94
C GLU A 139 -3.73 15.16 -13.61
N ALA A 140 -4.75 15.36 -12.77
CA ALA A 140 -4.62 16.12 -11.52
C ALA A 140 -4.10 15.28 -10.35
N LEU A 141 -4.00 13.95 -10.49
CA LEU A 141 -3.51 13.06 -9.45
C LEU A 141 -2.45 12.10 -10.01
N HIS A 142 -1.48 11.75 -9.17
CA HIS A 142 -0.49 10.72 -9.47
C HIS A 142 -0.29 9.80 -8.27
N PHE A 143 -0.56 8.52 -8.43
CA PHE A 143 -0.42 7.51 -7.37
C PHE A 143 0.92 6.78 -7.45
N VAL A 144 1.58 6.59 -6.32
CA VAL A 144 2.79 5.77 -6.19
C VAL A 144 2.55 4.73 -5.10
N LEU A 145 2.47 3.47 -5.51
CA LEU A 145 1.99 2.34 -4.70
C LEU A 145 3.11 1.34 -4.49
N VAL A 146 3.47 1.06 -3.23
CA VAL A 146 4.61 0.20 -2.90
C VAL A 146 4.16 -0.98 -2.06
N GLY A 147 4.53 -2.21 -2.47
CA GLY A 147 4.10 -3.42 -1.77
C GLY A 147 2.59 -3.65 -1.87
N ASN A 148 1.99 -3.35 -3.02
CA ASN A 148 0.54 -3.37 -3.18
C ASN A 148 -0.03 -4.77 -3.39
N SER A 149 -0.81 -5.28 -2.43
CA SER A 149 -1.40 -6.61 -2.54
C SER A 149 -2.60 -6.70 -3.49
N ALA A 150 -3.21 -5.57 -3.83
CA ALA A 150 -4.25 -5.44 -4.85
C ALA A 150 -3.69 -5.17 -6.27
N ALA A 151 -2.37 -5.24 -6.44
CA ALA A 151 -1.73 -5.16 -7.75
C ALA A 151 -2.22 -6.28 -8.69
N GLU A 152 -2.15 -6.03 -9.99
CA GLU A 152 -2.25 -7.11 -10.98
C GLU A 152 -1.14 -8.15 -10.73
N GLY A 153 -1.54 -9.40 -10.48
CA GLY A 153 -0.61 -10.45 -10.06
C GLY A 153 -0.27 -10.47 -8.56
N GLY A 154 -0.83 -9.57 -7.74
CA GLY A 154 -0.69 -9.58 -6.27
C GLY A 154 -1.51 -10.67 -5.56
N PHE A 155 -1.37 -10.76 -4.23
CA PHE A 155 -2.05 -11.77 -3.42
C PHE A 155 -3.58 -11.66 -3.49
N LEU A 156 -4.12 -10.44 -3.36
CA LEU A 156 -5.58 -10.25 -3.31
C LEU A 156 -6.26 -10.56 -4.64
N THR A 157 -5.50 -10.54 -5.75
CA THR A 157 -5.97 -10.83 -7.10
C THR A 157 -5.70 -12.29 -7.50
N GLY A 158 -4.54 -12.86 -7.15
CA GLY A 158 -4.09 -14.19 -7.60
C GLY A 158 -4.33 -15.36 -6.63
N PHE A 159 -4.58 -15.10 -5.34
CA PHE A 159 -4.71 -16.18 -4.34
C PHE A 159 -5.85 -17.13 -4.66
N MET A 160 -7.03 -16.61 -4.99
CA MET A 160 -8.22 -17.44 -5.22
C MET A 160 -8.08 -18.30 -6.47
N GLU A 161 -7.53 -17.76 -7.55
CA GLU A 161 -7.23 -18.54 -8.74
C GLU A 161 -6.26 -19.69 -8.41
N THR A 162 -5.19 -19.38 -7.67
CA THR A 162 -4.24 -20.40 -7.23
C THR A 162 -4.93 -21.47 -6.40
N LEU A 163 -5.72 -21.11 -5.40
CA LEU A 163 -6.45 -22.07 -4.56
C LEU A 163 -7.36 -22.98 -5.40
N LEU A 164 -8.17 -22.41 -6.30
CA LEU A 164 -9.11 -23.15 -7.13
C LEU A 164 -8.43 -24.02 -8.19
N SER A 165 -7.19 -23.71 -8.59
CA SER A 165 -6.41 -24.54 -9.52
C SER A 165 -6.11 -25.94 -8.97
N TRP A 166 -6.02 -26.08 -7.63
CA TRP A 166 -5.81 -27.36 -6.94
C TRP A 166 -7.11 -28.12 -6.69
N VAL A 167 -8.26 -27.52 -6.99
CA VAL A 167 -9.59 -28.07 -6.68
C VAL A 167 -10.23 -28.64 -7.95
N PRO A 168 -10.68 -29.90 -7.94
CA PRO A 168 -11.45 -30.48 -9.03
C PRO A 168 -12.69 -29.64 -9.36
N GLU A 169 -12.98 -29.46 -10.65
CA GLU A 169 -14.08 -28.60 -11.14
C GLU A 169 -15.43 -28.79 -10.40
N PRO A 170 -15.90 -30.02 -10.11
CA PRO A 170 -17.17 -30.21 -9.42
C PRO A 170 -17.23 -29.63 -7.99
N TRP A 171 -16.09 -29.30 -7.38
CA TRP A 171 -15.98 -28.83 -5.99
C TRP A 171 -15.50 -27.38 -5.89
N ARG A 172 -15.27 -26.70 -7.02
CA ARG A 172 -14.70 -25.34 -7.02
C ARG A 172 -15.63 -24.34 -6.34
N ASP A 173 -16.92 -24.40 -6.63
CA ASP A 173 -17.92 -23.50 -6.04
C ASP A 173 -18.00 -23.69 -4.52
N ASP A 174 -18.07 -24.95 -4.06
CA ASP A 174 -18.09 -25.28 -2.62
C ASP A 174 -16.84 -24.77 -1.88
N VAL A 175 -15.66 -24.89 -2.51
CA VAL A 175 -14.40 -24.39 -1.92
C VAL A 175 -14.33 -22.86 -1.96
N ALA A 176 -14.83 -22.23 -3.02
CA ALA A 176 -14.90 -20.78 -3.11
C ALA A 176 -15.83 -20.20 -2.04
N ASP A 177 -17.00 -20.81 -1.82
CA ASP A 177 -17.94 -20.41 -0.78
C ASP A 177 -17.33 -20.59 0.62
N LEU A 178 -16.65 -21.71 0.88
CA LEU A 178 -15.93 -21.93 2.14
C LEU A 178 -14.83 -20.89 2.36
N ALA A 179 -14.04 -20.57 1.32
CA ALA A 179 -13.02 -19.53 1.40
C ALA A 179 -13.64 -18.16 1.72
N ALA A 180 -14.76 -17.82 1.08
CA ALA A 180 -15.49 -16.58 1.35
C ALA A 180 -16.03 -16.54 2.78
N GLU A 181 -16.52 -17.65 3.35
CA GLU A 181 -16.92 -17.73 4.75
C GLU A 181 -15.73 -17.52 5.71
N ILE A 182 -14.57 -18.11 5.40
CA ILE A 182 -13.35 -17.91 6.19
C ILE A 182 -12.91 -16.44 6.13
N PHE A 183 -12.93 -15.81 4.96
CA PHE A 183 -12.57 -14.40 4.82
C PHE A 183 -13.53 -13.47 5.56
N ARG A 184 -14.83 -13.76 5.52
CA ARG A 184 -15.83 -13.04 6.34
C ARG A 184 -15.57 -13.21 7.82
N MET A 185 -15.23 -14.42 8.26
CA MET A 185 -14.88 -14.68 9.66
C MET A 185 -13.65 -13.88 10.10
N LEU A 186 -12.65 -13.78 9.22
CA LEU A 186 -11.41 -13.04 9.46
C LEU A 186 -11.52 -11.54 9.20
N ARG A 187 -12.67 -11.04 8.71
CA ARG A 187 -12.91 -9.63 8.35
C ARG A 187 -11.92 -9.10 7.30
N VAL A 188 -11.65 -9.91 6.28
CA VAL A 188 -10.79 -9.56 5.14
C VAL A 188 -11.50 -9.68 3.80
N ASP A 189 -12.79 -10.01 3.79
CA ASP A 189 -13.59 -10.26 2.60
C ASP A 189 -13.76 -9.03 1.71
N GLU A 190 -13.71 -7.80 2.26
CA GLU A 190 -13.78 -6.58 1.43
C GLU A 190 -12.44 -6.28 0.74
N ALA A 191 -11.33 -6.81 1.26
CA ALA A 191 -10.02 -6.69 0.64
C ALA A 191 -9.81 -7.74 -0.48
N MET A 192 -10.42 -8.92 -0.35
CA MET A 192 -10.24 -10.01 -1.30
C MET A 192 -10.86 -9.68 -2.67
N GLY A 193 -10.11 -9.92 -3.75
CA GLY A 193 -10.53 -9.61 -5.11
C GLY A 193 -10.46 -8.13 -5.48
N GLN A 194 -9.95 -7.27 -4.59
CA GLN A 194 -9.64 -5.89 -4.93
C GLN A 194 -8.53 -5.87 -5.97
N LEU A 195 -8.75 -5.11 -7.03
CA LEU A 195 -7.78 -4.85 -8.09
C LEU A 195 -7.60 -3.33 -8.16
N THR A 196 -6.36 -2.87 -8.08
CA THR A 196 -6.03 -1.47 -8.36
C THR A 196 -6.47 -1.13 -9.78
N PRO A 197 -7.32 -0.09 -9.98
CA PRO A 197 -7.72 0.34 -11.31
C PRO A 197 -6.51 0.66 -12.17
N ASN A 198 -6.58 0.34 -13.47
CA ASN A 198 -5.48 0.58 -14.39
C ASN A 198 -5.76 1.70 -15.40
N ASP A 199 -6.92 2.34 -15.36
CA ASP A 199 -7.38 3.27 -16.41
C ASP A 199 -7.90 4.61 -15.89
N LEU A 200 -7.75 4.89 -14.59
CA LEU A 200 -8.31 6.10 -13.96
C LEU A 200 -7.31 7.23 -13.76
N TYR A 201 -6.13 6.94 -13.22
CA TYR A 201 -5.09 7.91 -12.88
C TYR A 201 -3.69 7.36 -13.17
N PRO A 202 -2.71 8.22 -13.52
CA PRO A 202 -1.29 7.86 -13.49
C PRO A 202 -0.94 7.15 -12.18
N THR A 203 -0.48 5.92 -12.28
CA THR A 203 -0.21 5.05 -11.14
C THR A 203 1.07 4.26 -11.36
N ASP A 204 2.04 4.40 -10.46
CA ASP A 204 3.28 3.62 -10.48
C ASP A 204 3.29 2.63 -9.31
N VAL A 205 3.35 1.34 -9.63
CA VAL A 205 3.28 0.25 -8.64
C VAL A 205 4.64 -0.44 -8.53
N TYR A 206 5.24 -0.46 -7.35
CA TYR A 206 6.52 -1.12 -7.09
C TYR A 206 6.34 -2.40 -6.28
N ALA A 207 6.95 -3.48 -6.77
CA ALA A 207 6.96 -4.79 -6.12
C ALA A 207 8.37 -5.41 -6.14
N LEU A 208 8.76 -6.06 -5.04
CA LEU A 208 9.93 -6.94 -4.98
C LEU A 208 9.55 -8.30 -5.57
N THR A 209 10.43 -8.90 -6.38
CA THR A 209 10.17 -10.21 -7.01
C THR A 209 9.85 -11.31 -5.99
N SER A 210 10.39 -11.21 -4.78
CA SER A 210 10.13 -12.15 -3.69
C SER A 210 9.00 -11.74 -2.73
N ASP A 211 8.40 -10.56 -2.84
CA ASP A 211 7.30 -10.15 -1.96
C ASP A 211 5.98 -10.82 -2.36
N GLY A 212 5.59 -11.88 -1.63
CA GLY A 212 4.36 -12.62 -1.90
C GLY A 212 3.05 -11.86 -1.67
N TRP A 213 3.06 -10.67 -1.07
CA TRP A 213 1.86 -9.83 -1.03
C TRP A 213 1.64 -9.12 -2.35
N SER A 214 2.67 -8.46 -2.89
CA SER A 214 2.55 -7.64 -4.10
C SER A 214 2.81 -8.38 -5.40
N ASN A 215 3.54 -9.50 -5.34
CA ASN A 215 3.80 -10.38 -6.47
C ASN A 215 3.45 -11.81 -6.06
N TRP A 216 2.25 -12.31 -6.33
CA TRP A 216 1.84 -13.66 -5.94
C TRP A 216 2.29 -14.73 -6.94
N ALA A 217 3.42 -15.37 -6.65
CA ALA A 217 3.98 -16.43 -7.51
C ALA A 217 3.40 -17.82 -7.17
N GLY A 218 2.08 -17.93 -7.04
CA GLY A 218 1.40 -19.20 -6.69
C GLY A 218 1.83 -19.77 -5.32
N GLY A 219 2.29 -18.91 -4.42
CA GLY A 219 2.81 -19.27 -3.10
C GLY A 219 4.32 -19.58 -3.05
N ALA A 220 5.04 -19.55 -4.18
CA ALA A 220 6.49 -19.79 -4.19
C ALA A 220 7.28 -18.79 -3.33
N ASN A 221 6.73 -17.60 -3.13
CA ASN A 221 7.33 -16.50 -2.41
C ASN A 221 6.58 -16.12 -1.12
N MET A 222 5.89 -17.10 -0.51
CA MET A 222 5.23 -16.94 0.78
C MET A 222 6.17 -16.46 1.90
N PHE A 223 7.46 -16.81 1.85
CA PHE A 223 8.41 -16.35 2.86
C PHE A 223 8.64 -14.83 2.80
N GLY A 224 8.67 -14.26 1.59
CA GLY A 224 8.87 -12.82 1.38
C GLY A 224 7.69 -11.98 1.87
N MET A 225 6.50 -12.57 2.03
CA MET A 225 5.34 -11.90 2.64
C MET A 225 5.62 -11.38 4.06
N PHE A 226 6.54 -12.03 4.78
CA PHE A 226 6.86 -11.73 6.18
C PHE A 226 8.31 -11.26 6.39
N SER A 227 9.06 -11.13 5.30
CA SER A 227 10.42 -10.60 5.30
C SER A 227 10.48 -9.46 4.31
N ASP A 228 10.67 -9.76 3.04
CA ASP A 228 10.96 -8.82 1.96
C ASP A 228 9.89 -7.71 1.80
N HIS A 229 8.62 -8.00 2.10
CA HIS A 229 7.54 -7.00 2.13
C HIS A 229 7.80 -5.80 3.08
N LEU A 230 8.67 -5.98 4.08
CA LEU A 230 9.01 -4.95 5.06
C LEU A 230 10.24 -4.11 4.62
N ALA A 231 10.86 -4.43 3.48
CA ALA A 231 12.17 -3.92 3.12
C ALA A 231 12.13 -2.65 2.26
N TYR A 232 11.01 -2.33 1.60
CA TYR A 232 10.96 -1.32 0.54
C TYR A 232 11.52 0.06 0.95
N LEU A 233 11.09 0.62 2.08
CA LEU A 233 11.63 1.92 2.55
C LEU A 233 13.09 1.84 3.01
N GLY A 234 13.59 0.64 3.28
CA GLY A 234 14.98 0.39 3.67
C GLY A 234 15.93 0.15 2.50
N LEU A 235 15.43 0.01 1.26
CA LEU A 235 16.24 -0.13 0.05
C LEU A 235 17.21 1.06 -0.11
N SER A 236 18.15 0.99 -1.03
CA SER A 236 19.03 2.08 -1.50
C SER A 236 18.46 2.75 -2.76
N PRO A 237 18.84 4.01 -3.08
CA PRO A 237 18.33 4.68 -4.28
C PRO A 237 18.66 3.90 -5.54
N GLU A 238 19.83 3.27 -5.58
CA GLU A 238 20.30 2.45 -6.69
C GLU A 238 19.45 1.19 -6.86
N GLU A 239 19.07 0.52 -5.77
CA GLU A 239 18.19 -0.66 -5.81
C GLU A 239 16.79 -0.30 -6.32
N VAL A 240 16.23 0.85 -5.92
CA VAL A 240 14.93 1.30 -6.43
C VAL A 240 15.03 1.77 -7.88
N ALA A 241 16.10 2.47 -8.26
CA ALA A 241 16.35 2.90 -9.64
C ALA A 241 16.63 1.72 -10.58
N GLY A 242 17.07 0.57 -10.04
CA GLY A 242 17.22 -0.68 -10.76
C GLY A 242 15.89 -1.36 -11.10
N ALA A 243 14.75 -0.85 -10.64
CA ALA A 243 13.46 -1.44 -10.93
C ALA A 243 13.17 -1.48 -12.44
N THR A 244 12.71 -2.63 -12.92
CA THR A 244 12.38 -2.85 -14.32
C THR A 244 10.88 -2.76 -14.54
N LEU A 245 10.44 -2.01 -15.56
CA LEU A 245 9.05 -2.02 -15.99
C LEU A 245 8.65 -3.43 -16.43
N ASN A 246 7.53 -3.93 -15.92
CA ASN A 246 6.89 -5.13 -16.40
C ASN A 246 5.90 -4.75 -17.53
N PRO A 247 6.21 -5.08 -18.80
CA PRO A 247 5.37 -4.68 -19.92
C PRO A 247 4.12 -5.58 -20.10
N ASP A 248 4.04 -6.69 -19.36
CA ASP A 248 2.99 -7.70 -19.54
C ASP A 248 1.73 -7.42 -18.71
N ILE A 249 1.79 -6.45 -17.77
CA ILE A 249 0.69 -6.08 -16.87
C ILE A 249 0.51 -4.56 -16.80
N GLY A 250 -0.70 -4.10 -16.50
CA GLY A 250 -1.04 -2.67 -16.42
C GLY A 250 -1.52 -2.04 -17.73
N SER A 251 -1.24 -0.75 -17.89
CA SER A 251 -1.72 0.09 -19.00
C SER A 251 -0.77 1.28 -19.25
N ASP A 252 -1.13 2.16 -20.19
CA ASP A 252 -0.43 3.43 -20.40
C ASP A 252 -0.50 4.37 -19.18
N LEU A 253 -1.52 4.24 -18.34
CA LEU A 253 -1.69 5.02 -17.11
C LEU A 253 -1.14 4.32 -15.87
N THR A 254 -1.17 2.98 -15.82
CA THR A 254 -0.72 2.22 -14.65
C THR A 254 0.46 1.33 -14.99
N ARG A 255 1.62 1.68 -14.44
CA ARG A 255 2.90 1.04 -14.72
C ARG A 255 3.34 0.20 -13.52
N TYR A 256 3.77 -1.03 -13.79
CA TYR A 256 4.26 -1.95 -12.76
C TYR A 256 5.77 -2.09 -12.85
N PHE A 257 6.47 -1.79 -11.77
CA PHE A 257 7.91 -1.88 -11.64
C PHE A 257 8.29 -3.03 -10.71
N MET A 258 9.11 -3.93 -11.22
CA MET A 258 9.68 -5.04 -10.46
C MET A 258 11.09 -4.71 -10.02
N ILE A 259 11.34 -4.80 -8.72
CA ILE A 259 12.68 -4.74 -8.12
C ILE A 259 13.13 -6.18 -7.95
N ASP A 260 14.20 -6.58 -8.64
CA ASP A 260 14.72 -7.93 -8.49
C ASP A 260 15.41 -8.09 -7.14
N THR A 261 14.83 -8.92 -6.26
CA THR A 261 15.40 -9.21 -4.94
C THR A 261 16.82 -9.76 -5.01
N TRP A 262 17.24 -10.37 -6.13
CA TRP A 262 18.63 -10.80 -6.31
C TRP A 262 19.64 -9.66 -6.36
N ASP A 263 19.21 -8.47 -6.78
CA ASP A 263 20.03 -7.25 -6.83
C ASP A 263 19.92 -6.40 -5.55
N VAL A 264 19.16 -6.89 -4.56
CA VAL A 264 18.91 -6.19 -3.30
C VAL A 264 19.74 -6.81 -2.16
N ASN A 265 20.42 -5.96 -1.38
CA ASN A 265 20.96 -6.36 -0.08
C ASN A 265 19.83 -6.43 0.96
N MET A 266 19.06 -7.52 0.90
CA MET A 266 17.83 -7.68 1.68
C MET A 266 18.04 -7.55 3.19
N PHE A 267 19.15 -8.09 3.70
CA PHE A 267 19.48 -7.93 5.12
C PHE A 267 19.69 -6.46 5.49
N GLN A 268 20.45 -5.71 4.69
CA GLN A 268 20.66 -4.28 4.95
C GLN A 268 19.35 -3.51 4.81
N ALA A 269 18.53 -3.81 3.80
CA ALA A 269 17.24 -3.15 3.61
C ALA A 269 16.30 -3.41 4.80
N LEU A 270 16.20 -4.65 5.28
CA LEU A 270 15.44 -4.98 6.48
C LEU A 270 16.02 -4.33 7.74
N MET A 271 17.35 -4.26 7.87
CA MET A 271 17.99 -3.60 9.00
C MET A 271 17.77 -2.10 8.98
N ASN A 272 17.77 -1.47 7.81
CA ASN A 272 17.40 -0.08 7.64
C ASN A 272 15.95 0.08 8.13
N SER A 273 15.00 -0.64 7.53
CA SER A 273 13.58 -0.62 7.94
C SER A 273 13.37 -0.87 9.45
N ALA A 274 14.11 -1.81 10.06
CA ALA A 274 13.96 -2.21 11.45
C ALA A 274 14.64 -1.25 12.45
N GLN A 275 15.84 -0.73 12.14
CA GLN A 275 16.46 0.35 12.92
C GLN A 275 15.53 1.56 12.96
N MET A 276 14.75 1.77 11.90
CA MET A 276 13.77 2.85 11.84
C MET A 276 12.52 2.61 12.71
N ILE A 277 12.18 1.35 13.04
CA ILE A 277 11.11 0.99 14.00
C ILE A 277 11.61 1.10 15.44
N MET A 278 12.83 0.65 15.71
CA MET A 278 13.40 0.64 17.08
C MET A 278 13.98 1.99 17.50
N GLY A 279 14.51 2.80 16.57
CA GLY A 279 15.01 4.15 16.85
C GLY A 279 13.92 5.11 17.32
N GLY A 280 12.72 5.02 16.75
CA GLY A 280 11.56 5.82 17.17
C GLY A 280 11.03 5.50 18.56
N LEU A 281 11.33 4.31 19.11
CA LEU A 281 10.98 3.93 20.49
C LEU A 281 11.94 4.50 21.54
N LEU A 282 13.19 4.81 21.16
CA LEU A 282 14.21 5.35 22.07
C LEU A 282 14.13 6.87 22.21
N GLU A 283 13.54 7.59 21.27
CA GLU A 283 13.27 9.04 21.37
C GLU A 283 12.04 9.37 22.24
N LEU A 284 11.30 8.35 22.69
CA LEU A 284 10.13 8.44 23.57
C LEU A 284 10.43 8.07 25.04
N LEU A 285 11.71 7.88 25.40
CA LEU A 285 12.20 7.65 26.78
C LEU A 285 13.13 8.78 27.23
#